data_AF-G3IAD2-F1
#
_entry.id   AF-G3IAD2-F1
#
_cell.length_a   1.000
_cell.length_b   1.000
_cell.length_c   1.000
_cell.angle_alpha   90.00
_cell.angle_beta   90.00
_cell.angle_gamma   90.00
#
_symmetry.space_group_name_H-M   'P 1'
#
loop_
_entity.id
_entity.type
_entity.pdbx_description
1 polymer ?
#
loop_
_entity_poly.entity_id
_entity_poly.type
_entity_poly.pdbx_seq_one_letter_code
_entity_poly.pdbx_strand_id
1 'polypeptide(L)'
;MYTPYDPEDPGQATSVSMSFIWQSAPDIRNKLQRLENLQGYTLQDLLKEAERIFNKRETQTEREERWRKEAQEREERLRQEAEEKEAARDCKQNREMSRLLATVVTGQRQNRQRDDRRGPHLDRDQCAYCKEKGHWARDCPKKTSRAQPPWPRRSLLEPPHRE
;
A
#
# COMPACT_ATOMS: atom_id res chain seq x y z
N MET A 1 -15.82 62.35 25.85
CA MET A 1 -14.84 62.03 26.90
C MET A 1 -15.59 61.86 28.20
N TYR A 2 -15.38 60.75 28.92
CA TYR A 2 -16.20 60.36 30.08
C TYR A 2 -15.51 60.56 31.44
N THR A 3 -14.25 60.98 31.46
CA THR A 3 -13.50 61.24 32.70
C THR A 3 -12.93 62.66 32.67
N PRO A 4 -12.98 63.39 33.80
CA PRO A 4 -12.32 64.70 33.94
C PRO A 4 -10.79 64.58 34.13
N TYR A 5 -10.28 63.36 34.25
CA TYR A 5 -8.85 63.08 34.37
C TYR A 5 -8.19 63.01 32.99
N ASP A 6 -6.99 63.59 32.91
CA ASP A 6 -6.09 63.45 31.76
C ASP A 6 -5.40 62.08 31.81
N PRO A 7 -5.61 61.19 30.81
CA PRO A 7 -4.96 59.88 30.76
C PRO A 7 -3.46 59.94 30.48
N GLU A 8 -2.93 61.09 30.00
CA GLU A 8 -1.49 61.28 29.76
C GLU A 8 -0.75 61.83 30.98
N ASP A 9 -1.48 62.21 32.03
CA ASP A 9 -0.89 62.66 33.30
C ASP A 9 -0.14 61.50 33.97
N PRO A 10 1.16 61.65 34.30
CA PRO A 10 1.95 60.60 34.96
C PRO A 10 1.39 60.22 36.33
N GLY A 11 0.67 61.13 37.01
CA GLY A 11 -0.03 60.83 38.26
C GLY A 11 -1.19 59.83 38.11
N GLN A 12 -1.75 59.70 36.90
CA GLN A 12 -2.81 58.75 36.57
C GLN A 12 -2.31 57.45 35.95
N ALA A 13 -1.00 57.30 35.71
CA ALA A 13 -0.43 56.15 35.01
C ALA A 13 -0.81 54.79 35.63
N THR A 14 -0.90 54.71 36.96
CA THR A 14 -1.36 53.49 37.67
C THR A 14 -2.84 53.24 37.45
N SER A 15 -3.67 54.29 37.49
CA SER A 15 -5.12 54.19 37.27
C SER A 15 -5.44 53.72 35.84
N VAL A 16 -4.73 54.27 34.85
CA VAL A 16 -4.86 53.88 33.44
C VAL A 16 -4.37 52.44 33.24
N SER A 17 -3.24 52.06 33.83
CA SER A 17 -2.72 50.68 33.79
C SER A 17 -3.70 49.65 34.38
N MET A 18 -4.28 49.96 35.54
CA MET A 18 -5.28 49.09 36.18
C MET A 18 -6.55 48.98 35.33
N SER A 19 -7.02 50.09 34.78
CA SER A 19 -8.19 50.13 33.89
C SER A 19 -7.94 49.29 32.63
N PHE A 20 -6.76 49.41 32.02
CA PHE A 20 -6.35 48.62 30.86
C PHE A 20 -6.40 47.11 31.16
N ILE A 21 -5.84 46.67 32.28
CA ILE A 21 -5.85 45.25 32.67
C ILE A 21 -7.28 44.76 32.90
N TRP A 22 -8.11 45.55 33.58
CA TRP A 22 -9.48 45.18 33.89
C TRP A 22 -10.38 45.09 32.65
N GLN A 23 -10.18 46.00 31.69
CA GLN A 23 -10.93 46.09 30.43
C GLN A 23 -10.39 45.16 29.33
N SER A 24 -9.20 44.58 29.50
CA SER A 24 -8.62 43.63 28.54
C SER A 24 -9.41 42.33 28.44
N ALA A 25 -9.22 41.60 27.33
CA ALA A 25 -9.81 40.27 27.14
C ALA A 25 -9.45 39.32 28.29
N PRO A 26 -10.34 38.38 28.69
CA PRO A 26 -10.20 37.62 29.95
C PRO A 26 -8.87 36.89 30.10
N ASP A 27 -8.37 36.29 29.03
CA ASP A 27 -7.11 35.58 28.98
C ASP A 27 -5.89 36.51 28.91
N ILE A 28 -6.03 37.77 28.45
CA ILE A 28 -4.96 38.78 28.50
C ILE A 28 -4.87 39.27 29.93
N ARG A 29 -6.02 39.68 30.50
CA ARG A 29 -6.17 40.09 31.89
C ARG A 29 -5.57 39.07 32.85
N ASN A 30 -5.96 37.79 32.73
CA ASN A 30 -5.48 36.73 33.62
C ASN A 30 -3.96 36.53 33.53
N LYS A 31 -3.34 36.79 32.37
CA LYS A 31 -1.88 36.68 32.20
C LYS A 31 -1.15 37.93 32.72
N LEU A 32 -1.69 39.13 32.48
CA LEU A 32 -1.13 40.37 33.00
C LEU A 32 -1.22 40.43 34.54
N GLN A 33 -2.32 39.97 35.14
CA GLN A 33 -2.48 39.89 36.60
C GLN A 33 -1.51 38.92 37.29
N ARG A 34 -0.99 37.93 36.56
CA ARG A 34 -0.02 36.95 37.09
C ARG A 34 1.42 37.44 37.06
N LEU A 35 1.71 38.60 36.46
CA LEU A 35 3.03 39.20 36.50
C LEU A 35 3.28 39.67 37.94
N GLU A 36 4.21 39.04 38.66
CA GLU A 36 4.35 39.15 40.13
C GLU A 36 4.68 40.56 40.67
N ASN A 37 4.89 41.58 39.84
CA ASN A 37 5.17 42.96 40.29
C ASN A 37 4.68 44.02 39.28
N LEU A 38 3.36 44.22 39.15
CA LEU A 38 2.78 45.29 38.31
C LEU A 38 3.32 46.70 38.62
N GLN A 39 3.85 46.93 39.83
CA GLN A 39 4.44 48.21 40.24
C GLN A 39 5.65 48.65 39.41
N GLY A 40 6.35 47.71 38.76
CA GLY A 40 7.49 48.01 37.87
C GLY A 40 7.14 48.12 36.39
N TYR A 41 5.88 47.87 36.01
CA TYR A 41 5.46 47.88 34.62
C TYR A 41 4.84 49.22 34.25
N THR A 42 5.33 49.82 33.18
CA THR A 42 4.67 50.98 32.58
C THR A 42 3.47 50.52 31.75
N LEU A 43 2.56 51.45 31.45
CA LEU A 43 1.44 51.17 30.51
C LEU A 43 1.95 50.62 29.17
N GLN A 44 3.10 51.12 28.69
CA GLN A 44 3.71 50.66 27.45
C GLN A 44 4.19 49.21 27.55
N ASP A 45 4.72 48.79 28.70
CA ASP A 45 5.16 47.41 28.91
C ASP A 45 3.96 46.46 28.98
N LEU A 46 2.87 46.89 29.62
CA LEU A 46 1.60 46.14 29.64
C LEU A 46 1.02 45.98 28.23
N LEU A 47 1.09 47.02 27.39
CA LEU A 47 0.66 46.95 25.99
C LEU A 47 1.51 45.98 25.17
N LYS A 48 2.85 46.05 25.28
CA LYS A 48 3.76 45.11 24.61
C LYS A 48 3.51 43.67 25.04
N GLU A 49 3.26 43.45 26.33
CA GLU A 49 2.99 42.12 26.85
C GLU A 49 1.61 41.59 26.41
N ALA A 50 0.59 42.45 26.40
CA ALA A 50 -0.74 42.13 25.87
C ALA A 50 -0.69 41.76 24.38
N GLU A 51 0.06 42.52 23.58
CA GLU A 51 0.29 42.24 22.16
C GLU A 51 1.02 40.91 21.97
N ARG A 52 2.07 40.65 22.75
CA ARG A 52 2.78 39.37 22.76
C ARG A 52 1.86 38.21 23.10
N ILE A 53 0.98 38.39 24.09
CA ILE A 53 0.00 37.38 24.50
C ILE A 53 -1.05 37.15 23.43
N PHE A 54 -1.50 38.21 22.76
CA PHE A 54 -2.46 38.16 21.65
C PHE A 54 -1.84 37.40 20.45
N ASN A 55 -0.64 37.78 20.03
CA ASN A 55 0.07 37.17 18.91
C ASN A 55 0.48 35.71 19.17
N LYS A 56 0.70 35.32 20.43
CA LYS A 56 1.01 33.93 20.81
C LYS A 56 -0.21 33.03 20.93
N ARG A 57 -1.43 33.57 20.85
CA ARG A 57 -2.61 32.73 20.72
C ARG A 57 -2.70 32.38 19.26
N GLU A 58 -2.40 31.12 18.94
CA GLU A 58 -2.83 30.51 17.67
C GLU A 58 -4.24 31.05 17.41
N THR A 59 -4.34 31.86 16.35
CA THR A 59 -5.56 32.59 16.06
C THR A 59 -6.69 31.57 15.94
N GLN A 60 -7.93 31.94 16.29
CA GLN A 60 -9.04 31.00 16.17
C GLN A 60 -9.09 30.37 14.76
N THR A 61 -8.72 31.16 13.75
CA THR A 61 -8.53 30.76 12.36
C THR A 61 -7.43 29.72 12.16
N GLU A 62 -6.25 29.86 12.76
CA GLU A 62 -5.18 28.86 12.64
C GLU A 62 -5.55 27.52 13.30
N ARG A 63 -6.28 27.54 14.43
CA ARG A 63 -6.81 26.31 15.05
C ARG A 63 -7.84 25.64 14.17
N GLU A 64 -8.76 26.41 13.60
CA GLU A 64 -9.76 25.90 12.66
C GLU A 64 -9.09 25.36 11.39
N GLU A 65 -8.04 25.99 10.88
CA GLU A 65 -7.26 25.49 9.74
C GLU A 65 -6.51 24.21 10.07
N ARG A 66 -5.87 24.11 11.23
CA ARG A 66 -5.24 22.87 11.70
C ARG A 66 -6.27 21.76 11.79
N TRP A 67 -7.42 22.02 12.40
CA TRP A 67 -8.52 21.05 12.50
C TRP A 67 -9.02 20.62 11.11
N ARG A 68 -9.18 21.57 10.18
CA ARG A 68 -9.56 21.27 8.78
C ARG A 68 -8.51 20.42 8.08
N LYS A 69 -7.22 20.71 8.25
CA LYS A 69 -6.12 19.93 7.67
C LYS A 69 -6.08 18.52 8.27
N GLU A 70 -6.17 18.39 9.59
CA GLU A 70 -6.21 17.08 10.27
C GLU A 70 -7.46 16.28 9.89
N ALA A 71 -8.61 16.94 9.69
CA ALA A 71 -9.83 16.30 9.22
C ALA A 71 -9.70 15.82 7.76
N GLN A 72 -9.13 16.65 6.88
CA GLN A 72 -8.84 16.27 5.49
C GLN A 72 -7.86 15.11 5.42
N GLU A 73 -6.77 15.14 6.20
CA GLU A 73 -5.79 14.05 6.26
C GLU A 73 -6.43 12.76 6.78
N ARG A 74 -7.27 12.84 7.82
CA ARG A 74 -8.02 11.69 8.33
C ARG A 74 -8.97 11.12 7.27
N GLU A 75 -9.67 11.98 6.55
CA GLU A 75 -10.57 11.57 5.47
C GLU A 75 -9.79 10.92 4.31
N GLU A 76 -8.66 11.49 3.92
CA GLU A 76 -7.77 10.95 2.88
C GLU A 76 -7.23 9.57 3.27
N ARG A 77 -6.79 9.40 4.51
CA ARG A 77 -6.36 8.10 5.04
C ARG A 77 -7.47 7.06 4.98
N LEU A 78 -8.71 7.42 5.32
CA LEU A 78 -9.86 6.52 5.22
C LEU A 78 -10.18 6.15 3.76
N ARG A 79 -10.05 7.10 2.82
CA ARG A 79 -10.21 6.83 1.38
C ARG A 79 -9.15 5.87 0.86
N GLN A 80 -7.88 6.10 1.19
CA GLN A 80 -6.78 5.22 0.79
C GLN A 80 -6.98 3.79 1.34
N GLU A 81 -7.37 3.65 2.61
CA GLU A 81 -7.67 2.35 3.21
C GLU A 81 -8.86 1.65 2.52
N ALA A 82 -9.87 2.41 2.10
CA ALA A 82 -11.02 1.86 1.36
C ALA A 82 -10.61 1.39 -0.03
N GLU A 83 -9.82 2.18 -0.76
CA GLU A 83 -9.29 1.83 -2.08
C GLU A 83 -8.39 0.60 -2.01
N GLU A 84 -7.51 0.49 -1.00
CA GLU A 84 -6.68 -0.69 -0.80
C GLU A 84 -7.54 -1.95 -0.53
N LYS A 85 -8.59 -1.81 0.29
CA LYS A 85 -9.53 -2.91 0.56
C LYS A 85 -10.30 -3.33 -0.69
N GLU A 86 -10.67 -2.39 -1.56
CA GLU A 86 -11.32 -2.67 -2.85
C GLU A 86 -10.36 -3.36 -3.81
N ALA A 87 -9.16 -2.82 -3.99
CA ALA A 87 -8.11 -3.42 -4.82
C ALA A 87 -7.77 -4.85 -4.35
N ALA A 88 -7.76 -5.10 -3.04
CA ALA A 88 -7.55 -6.43 -2.48
C ALA A 88 -8.71 -7.40 -2.80
N ARG A 89 -9.96 -6.91 -2.87
CA ARG A 89 -11.12 -7.72 -3.29
C ARG A 89 -11.03 -8.04 -4.79
N ASP A 90 -10.71 -7.05 -5.60
CA ASP A 90 -10.54 -7.21 -7.05
C ASP A 90 -9.41 -8.18 -7.39
N CYS A 91 -8.28 -8.10 -6.68
CA CYS A 91 -7.18 -9.06 -6.81
C CYS A 91 -7.62 -10.50 -6.49
N LYS A 92 -8.44 -10.69 -5.45
CA LYS A 92 -8.98 -12.02 -5.11
C LYS A 92 -9.93 -12.53 -6.20
N GLN A 93 -10.88 -11.70 -6.63
CA GLN A 93 -11.83 -12.05 -7.67
C GLN A 93 -11.13 -12.37 -8.99
N ASN A 94 -10.16 -11.57 -9.39
CA ASN A 94 -9.39 -11.79 -10.62
C ASN A 94 -8.54 -13.08 -10.53
N ARG A 95 -7.96 -13.37 -9.36
CA ARG A 95 -7.23 -14.64 -9.12
C ARG A 95 -8.15 -15.85 -9.25
N GLU A 96 -9.37 -15.77 -8.72
CA GLU A 96 -10.38 -16.83 -8.85
C GLU A 96 -10.83 -17.01 -10.31
N MET A 97 -11.14 -15.92 -11.01
CA MET A 97 -11.47 -15.94 -12.43
C MET A 97 -10.34 -16.56 -13.27
N SER A 98 -9.10 -16.17 -13.02
CA SER A 98 -7.91 -16.72 -13.69
C SER A 98 -7.76 -18.23 -13.44
N ARG A 99 -8.05 -18.71 -12.23
CA ARG A 99 -8.03 -20.16 -11.91
C ARG A 99 -9.11 -20.91 -12.70
N LEU A 100 -10.34 -20.40 -12.74
CA LEU A 100 -11.43 -21.01 -13.51
C LEU A 100 -11.11 -21.07 -15.00
N LEU A 101 -10.60 -19.96 -15.57
CA LEU A 101 -10.17 -19.90 -16.97
C LEU A 101 -9.05 -20.91 -17.25
N ALA A 102 -8.07 -21.06 -16.36
CA ALA A 102 -7.01 -22.05 -16.51
C ALA A 102 -7.54 -23.50 -16.50
N THR A 103 -8.53 -23.83 -15.68
CA THR A 103 -9.20 -25.14 -15.68
C THR A 103 -9.91 -25.41 -17.02
N VAL A 104 -10.61 -24.43 -17.58
CA VAL A 104 -11.28 -24.58 -18.88
C VAL A 104 -10.26 -24.78 -20.01
N VAL A 105 -9.19 -23.98 -20.03
CA VAL A 105 -8.13 -24.08 -21.05
C VAL A 105 -7.37 -25.41 -20.97
N THR A 106 -7.06 -25.90 -19.77
CA THR A 106 -6.40 -27.20 -19.58
C THR A 106 -7.28 -28.37 -20.01
N GLY A 107 -8.59 -28.33 -19.72
CA GLY A 107 -9.56 -29.32 -20.22
C GLY A 107 -9.61 -29.35 -21.75
N GLN A 108 -9.58 -28.20 -22.40
CA GLN A 108 -9.58 -28.10 -23.87
C GLN A 108 -8.26 -28.59 -24.50
N ARG A 109 -7.10 -28.35 -23.85
CA ARG A 109 -5.80 -28.89 -24.29
C ARG A 109 -5.69 -30.40 -24.11
N GLN A 110 -6.20 -30.96 -23.01
CA GLN A 110 -6.22 -32.40 -22.79
C GLN A 110 -7.14 -33.12 -23.79
N ASN A 111 -8.27 -32.51 -24.16
CA ASN A 111 -9.17 -33.05 -25.17
C ASN A 111 -8.51 -33.07 -26.57
N ARG A 112 -7.86 -31.96 -26.99
CA ARG A 112 -7.09 -31.92 -28.24
C ARG A 112 -5.90 -32.89 -28.26
N GLN A 113 -5.12 -32.97 -27.17
CA GLN A 113 -3.99 -33.93 -27.09
C GLN A 113 -4.42 -35.40 -27.07
N ARG A 114 -5.61 -35.74 -26.59
CA ARG A 114 -6.13 -37.13 -26.67
C ARG A 114 -6.51 -37.52 -28.10
N ASP A 115 -6.91 -36.55 -28.91
CA ASP A 115 -7.23 -36.75 -30.33
C ASP A 115 -5.94 -36.87 -31.16
N ASP A 116 -4.94 -36.00 -30.92
CA ASP A 116 -3.65 -36.00 -31.62
C ASP A 116 -2.74 -37.22 -31.31
N ARG A 117 -2.95 -37.94 -30.19
CA ARG A 117 -2.17 -39.17 -29.88
C ARG A 117 -2.66 -40.43 -30.59
N ARG A 118 -3.79 -40.40 -31.29
CA ARG A 118 -4.14 -41.44 -32.26
C ARG A 118 -3.47 -41.08 -33.58
N GLY A 119 -2.17 -41.37 -33.69
CA GLY A 119 -1.48 -41.36 -34.97
C GLY A 119 -2.28 -42.18 -36.02
N PRO A 120 -2.14 -41.87 -37.33
CA PRO A 120 -2.98 -42.46 -38.36
C PRO A 120 -3.04 -43.98 -38.22
N HIS A 121 -4.26 -44.50 -38.07
CA HIS A 121 -4.53 -45.91 -37.88
C HIS A 121 -3.99 -46.69 -39.09
N LEU A 122 -2.86 -47.40 -38.90
CA LEU A 122 -2.38 -48.33 -39.92
C LEU A 122 -3.42 -49.45 -40.06
N ASP A 123 -3.83 -49.80 -41.28
CA ASP A 123 -4.66 -51.00 -41.48
C ASP A 123 -3.92 -52.24 -40.97
N ARG A 124 -4.65 -53.29 -40.59
CA ARG A 124 -4.10 -54.56 -40.06
C ARG A 124 -2.95 -55.14 -40.90
N ASP A 125 -2.90 -54.85 -42.19
CA ASP A 125 -1.96 -55.44 -43.14
C ASP A 125 -0.92 -54.43 -43.68
N GLN A 126 -0.82 -53.23 -43.09
CA GLN A 126 0.16 -52.20 -43.48
C GLN A 126 1.44 -52.27 -42.62
N CYS A 127 2.60 -52.27 -43.28
CA CYS A 127 3.90 -52.22 -42.65
C CYS A 127 4.10 -50.91 -41.86
N ALA A 128 4.37 -50.98 -40.56
CA ALA A 128 4.59 -49.79 -39.75
C ALA A 128 5.85 -48.97 -40.10
N TYR A 129 6.78 -49.53 -40.90
CA TYR A 129 8.01 -48.83 -41.31
C TYR A 129 7.84 -48.07 -42.64
N CYS A 130 7.39 -48.75 -43.71
CA CYS A 130 7.24 -48.14 -45.03
C CYS A 130 5.79 -47.85 -45.45
N LYS A 131 4.80 -48.23 -44.64
CA LYS A 131 3.35 -48.07 -44.86
C LYS A 131 2.77 -48.82 -46.07
N GLU A 132 3.51 -49.77 -46.66
CA GLU A 132 3.03 -50.62 -47.75
C GLU A 132 2.32 -51.89 -47.21
N LYS A 133 1.37 -52.44 -47.97
CA LYS A 133 0.61 -53.64 -47.57
C LYS A 133 1.35 -54.94 -47.92
N GLY A 134 1.07 -56.00 -47.17
CA GLY A 134 1.55 -57.36 -47.49
C GLY A 134 2.81 -57.82 -46.76
N HIS A 135 3.38 -56.98 -45.88
CA HIS A 135 4.47 -57.38 -44.98
C HIS A 135 4.42 -56.58 -43.67
N TRP A 136 4.99 -57.14 -42.60
CA TRP A 136 5.08 -56.45 -41.31
C TRP A 136 6.39 -55.68 -41.20
N ALA A 137 6.48 -54.70 -40.29
CA ALA A 137 7.67 -53.85 -40.15
C ALA A 137 8.97 -54.59 -39.80
N ARG A 138 8.87 -55.85 -39.36
CA ARG A 138 10.01 -56.73 -39.11
C ARG A 138 10.58 -57.34 -40.40
N ASP A 139 9.72 -57.53 -41.39
CA ASP A 139 10.04 -58.18 -42.67
C ASP A 139 10.11 -57.17 -43.82
N CYS A 140 10.24 -55.88 -43.48
CA CYS A 140 10.24 -54.82 -44.47
C CYS A 140 11.53 -54.87 -45.30
N PRO A 141 11.45 -55.05 -46.64
CA PRO A 141 12.62 -55.14 -47.50
C PRO A 141 13.41 -53.83 -47.57
N LYS A 142 12.78 -52.70 -47.19
CA LYS A 142 13.44 -51.38 -47.09
C LYS A 142 14.23 -51.20 -45.79
N LYS A 143 14.22 -52.18 -44.89
CA LYS A 143 14.92 -52.14 -43.61
C LYS A 143 16.30 -52.78 -43.76
N THR A 144 17.24 -52.04 -44.34
CA THR A 144 18.60 -52.52 -44.52
C THR A 144 19.29 -52.64 -43.15
N SER A 145 19.89 -53.80 -42.91
CA SER A 145 20.56 -54.18 -41.67
C SER A 145 21.76 -53.28 -41.37
N ARG A 146 21.69 -52.46 -40.32
CA ARG A 146 22.88 -52.03 -39.56
C ARG A 146 22.52 -51.50 -38.17
N ALA A 147 22.91 -52.32 -37.18
CA ALA A 147 23.40 -51.98 -35.83
C ALA A 147 22.77 -52.90 -34.76
N GLN A 148 23.16 -54.18 -34.77
CA GLN A 148 23.40 -54.89 -33.51
C GLN A 148 24.71 -54.33 -32.95
N PRO A 149 24.74 -53.66 -31.79
CA PRO A 149 25.98 -53.47 -31.06
C PRO A 149 26.40 -54.81 -30.46
N PRO A 150 27.69 -55.19 -30.48
CA PRO A 150 28.15 -56.35 -29.74
C PRO A 150 28.09 -55.97 -28.26
N TRP A 151 27.13 -56.51 -27.52
CA TRP A 151 27.18 -56.45 -26.07
C TRP A 151 28.35 -57.31 -25.61
N PRO A 152 29.36 -56.77 -24.90
CA PRO A 152 30.28 -57.64 -24.20
C PRO A 152 29.50 -58.28 -23.05
N ARG A 153 29.47 -59.60 -23.01
CA ARG A 153 28.91 -60.40 -21.92
C ARG A 153 29.70 -60.08 -20.64
N ARG A 154 29.23 -59.12 -19.85
CA ARG A 154 29.81 -58.78 -18.55
C ARG A 154 29.25 -59.75 -17.52
N SER A 155 30.12 -60.62 -17.03
CA SER A 155 29.89 -61.59 -15.96
C SER A 155 29.18 -60.95 -14.76
N LEU A 156 28.24 -61.69 -14.16
CA LEU A 156 27.74 -61.41 -12.82
C LEU A 156 28.95 -61.31 -11.87
N LEU A 157 29.20 -60.12 -11.32
CA LEU A 157 29.81 -60.00 -10.00
C LEU A 157 28.67 -59.58 -9.06
N GLU A 158 28.43 -60.41 -8.07
CA GLU A 158 27.52 -60.14 -6.95
C GLU A 158 27.89 -58.84 -6.21
N PRO A 159 26.90 -58.17 -5.60
CA PRO A 159 27.16 -57.02 -4.75
C PRO A 159 27.77 -57.47 -3.41
N PRO A 160 28.78 -56.78 -2.85
CA PRO A 160 29.17 -57.03 -1.47
C PRO A 160 28.09 -56.51 -0.52
N HIS A 161 27.75 -57.37 0.43
CA HIS A 161 26.90 -57.08 1.56
C HIS A 161 27.47 -55.96 2.44
N ARG A 162 26.53 -55.23 3.05
CA ARG A 162 26.72 -54.29 4.16
C ARG A 162 27.36 -55.00 5.36
N GLU A 163 28.46 -54.47 5.89
CA GLU A 163 28.71 -54.12 7.31
C GLU A 163 30.01 -53.32 7.44
#